data_AF-A0A8C7WU19-F1
#
_entry.id   AF-A0A8C7WU19-F1
#
_cell.length_a   1.000
_cell.length_b   1.000
_cell.length_c   1.000
_cell.angle_alpha   90.00
_cell.angle_beta   90.00
_cell.angle_gamma   90.00
#
_symmetry.space_group_name_H-M   'P 1'
#
loop_
_entity.id
_entity.type
_entity.pdbx_description
1 polymer ?
#
loop_
_entity_poly.entity_id
_entity_poly.type
_entity_poly.pdbx_seq_one_letter_code
_entity_poly.pdbx_strand_id
1 'polypeptide(L)'
;NRCKEQQRWGGGGLHAEITAPSSECRSSAGGLITLFYLIFYLFLAGMFALTMYIMLLTLDDYKPTWQDRLATPGMMIRPKGNQLEITYTVSDTESWDGFVQNLDLFLSPYNDSFQVQTNDNCPPDQYFIQEDSGEVRNNPKRSCQFNRTMLGDCSGMSDRFYGYNRGQPCILIKLNRVIGMLPGKDGESPYVTCGAKVCRIVVDSGASAVL
;
A
#
# COMPACT_ATOMS: atom_id res chain seq x y z
N ASN A 1 -8.62 -22.26 -48.04
CA ASN A 1 -7.36 -21.76 -48.61
C ASN A 1 -6.41 -22.94 -48.81
N ARG A 2 -6.39 -23.51 -50.03
CA ARG A 2 -5.53 -24.64 -50.39
C ARG A 2 -4.32 -24.08 -51.17
N CYS A 3 -3.11 -24.27 -50.66
CA CYS A 3 -1.93 -24.23 -51.52
C CYS A 3 -1.84 -25.59 -52.21
N LYS A 4 -2.10 -25.61 -53.53
CA LYS A 4 -1.69 -26.71 -54.40
C LYS A 4 -0.30 -26.35 -54.89
N GLU A 5 0.73 -26.94 -54.29
CA GLU A 5 2.05 -26.92 -54.89
C GLU A 5 2.10 -28.04 -55.93
N GLN A 6 2.11 -27.67 -57.21
CA GLN A 6 2.12 -28.61 -58.32
C GLN A 6 3.57 -28.94 -58.68
N GLN A 7 4.20 -29.80 -57.90
CA GLN A 7 5.51 -30.37 -58.23
C GLN A 7 5.29 -31.58 -59.16
N ARG A 8 5.41 -31.34 -60.47
CA ARG A 8 5.49 -32.42 -61.47
C ARG A 8 6.90 -33.01 -61.42
N TRP A 9 7.03 -34.21 -60.86
CA TRP A 9 8.22 -35.05 -61.03
C TRP A 9 7.82 -36.31 -61.80
N GLY A 10 8.49 -36.54 -62.92
CA GLY A 10 8.35 -37.75 -63.70
C GLY A 10 8.92 -38.94 -62.95
N GLY A 11 8.14 -40.02 -62.89
CA GLY A 11 8.58 -41.41 -62.82
C GLY A 11 9.44 -41.87 -61.64
N GLY A 12 8.86 -42.73 -60.80
CA GLY A 12 9.60 -43.64 -59.92
C GLY A 12 9.42 -43.33 -58.43
N GLY A 13 8.88 -44.29 -57.68
CA GLY A 13 8.43 -44.10 -56.30
C GLY A 13 9.56 -44.04 -55.26
N LEU A 14 9.36 -43.16 -54.27
CA LEU A 14 9.69 -43.34 -52.86
C LEU A 14 8.99 -42.20 -52.09
N HIS A 15 8.20 -42.53 -51.06
CA HIS A 15 7.62 -41.53 -50.15
C HIS A 15 8.63 -41.21 -49.05
N ALA A 16 9.05 -39.95 -48.95
CA ALA A 16 9.79 -39.42 -47.81
C ALA A 16 9.05 -38.17 -47.29
N GLU A 17 8.53 -38.26 -46.07
CA GLU A 17 7.90 -37.14 -45.35
C GLU A 17 9.01 -36.34 -44.66
N ILE A 18 9.38 -35.17 -45.18
CA ILE A 18 10.31 -34.25 -44.52
C ILE A 18 9.49 -33.20 -43.79
N THR A 19 9.40 -33.31 -42.47
CA THR A 19 8.79 -32.30 -41.59
C THR A 19 9.79 -31.14 -41.40
N ALA A 20 9.64 -30.07 -42.17
CA ALA A 20 10.35 -28.80 -41.92
C ALA A 20 9.58 -27.94 -40.89
N PRO A 21 10.25 -27.16 -40.04
CA PRO A 21 9.61 -26.29 -39.05
C PRO A 21 8.80 -25.17 -39.73
N SER A 22 7.69 -24.80 -39.10
CA SER A 22 6.61 -23.95 -39.61
C SER A 22 6.92 -22.46 -39.81
N SER A 23 8.18 -22.08 -40.05
CA SER A 23 8.60 -20.68 -40.19
C SER A 23 8.60 -20.15 -41.63
N GLU A 24 8.49 -20.98 -42.67
CA GLU A 24 8.77 -20.51 -44.05
C GLU A 24 7.61 -20.54 -45.05
N CYS A 25 6.39 -20.95 -44.66
CA CYS A 25 5.22 -20.90 -45.55
C CYS A 25 4.16 -19.89 -45.07
N ARG A 26 4.53 -18.62 -44.87
CA ARG A 26 3.52 -17.57 -44.63
C ARG A 26 3.05 -16.96 -45.96
N SER A 27 2.05 -17.63 -46.53
CA SER A 27 1.20 -17.15 -47.62
C SER A 27 0.96 -15.62 -47.50
N SER A 28 1.32 -14.88 -48.55
CA SER A 28 1.39 -13.40 -48.63
C SER A 28 0.25 -12.63 -47.96
N ALA A 29 -0.97 -13.19 -47.91
CA ALA A 29 -2.13 -12.57 -47.25
C ALA A 29 -2.03 -12.49 -45.71
N GLY A 30 -1.44 -13.48 -45.02
CA GLY A 30 -1.40 -13.52 -43.55
C GLY A 30 -0.33 -12.61 -42.92
N GLY A 31 0.77 -12.38 -43.64
CA GLY A 31 1.84 -11.47 -43.22
C GLY A 31 1.38 -10.01 -43.29
N LEU A 32 0.68 -9.63 -44.36
CA LEU A 32 0.14 -8.28 -44.56
C LEU A 32 -0.89 -7.91 -43.49
N ILE A 33 -1.79 -8.83 -43.13
CA ILE A 33 -2.78 -8.61 -42.07
C ILE A 33 -2.08 -8.42 -40.71
N THR A 34 -1.05 -9.22 -40.41
CA THR A 34 -0.33 -9.09 -39.13
C THR A 34 0.47 -7.80 -39.05
N LEU A 35 1.13 -7.40 -40.14
CA LEU A 35 1.84 -6.12 -40.21
C LEU A 35 0.89 -4.93 -40.04
N PHE A 36 -0.29 -4.98 -40.65
CA PHE A 36 -1.33 -3.97 -40.47
C PHE A 36 -1.73 -3.84 -39.00
N TYR A 37 -2.05 -4.95 -38.31
CA TYR A 37 -2.39 -4.91 -36.90
C TYR A 37 -1.23 -4.45 -36.02
N LEU A 38 0.02 -4.81 -36.34
CA LEU A 38 1.20 -4.36 -35.60
C LEU A 38 1.30 -2.82 -35.64
N ILE A 39 1.29 -2.22 -36.84
CA ILE A 39 1.39 -0.77 -37.01
C ILE A 39 0.18 -0.06 -36.36
N PHE A 40 -1.02 -0.62 -36.56
CA PHE A 40 -2.24 -0.08 -35.96
C PHE A 40 -2.19 -0.06 -34.44
N TYR A 41 -1.77 -1.16 -33.80
CA TYR A 41 -1.63 -1.23 -32.34
C TYR A 41 -0.49 -0.37 -31.81
N LEU A 42 0.61 -0.18 -32.55
CA LEU A 42 1.66 0.76 -32.17
C LEU A 42 1.15 2.21 -32.18
N PHE A 43 0.37 2.59 -33.19
CA PHE A 43 -0.23 3.92 -33.24
C PHE A 43 -1.24 4.13 -32.12
N LEU A 44 -2.12 3.15 -31.86
CA LEU A 44 -3.06 3.20 -30.73
C LEU A 44 -2.34 3.29 -29.38
N ALA A 45 -1.30 2.47 -29.17
CA ALA A 45 -0.50 2.50 -27.96
C ALA A 45 0.21 3.86 -27.79
N GLY A 46 0.73 4.44 -28.87
CA GLY A 46 1.34 5.76 -28.87
C GLY A 46 0.35 6.87 -28.49
N MET A 47 -0.85 6.87 -29.07
CA MET A 47 -1.91 7.82 -28.71
C MET A 47 -2.35 7.67 -27.25
N PHE A 48 -2.47 6.44 -26.76
CA PHE A 48 -2.81 6.17 -25.36
C PHE A 48 -1.69 6.63 -24.39
N ALA A 49 -0.43 6.37 -24.74
CA ALA A 49 0.71 6.84 -23.94
C ALA A 49 0.80 8.37 -23.93
N LEU A 50 0.52 9.03 -25.07
CA LEU A 50 0.51 10.48 -25.16
C LEU A 50 -0.59 11.10 -24.28
N THR A 51 -1.81 10.57 -24.31
CA THR A 51 -2.89 11.09 -23.46
C THR A 51 -2.60 10.86 -21.98
N MET A 52 -2.01 9.72 -21.61
CA MET A 52 -1.55 9.45 -20.25
C MET A 52 -0.43 10.42 -19.82
N TYR A 53 0.52 10.70 -20.70
CA TYR A 53 1.61 11.65 -20.44
C TYR A 53 1.10 13.09 -20.24
N ILE A 54 0.19 13.55 -21.09
CA ILE A 54 -0.44 14.88 -20.95
C ILE A 54 -1.19 14.98 -19.62
N MET A 55 -1.91 13.93 -19.22
CA MET A 55 -2.56 13.88 -17.91
C MET A 55 -1.54 14.03 -16.77
N LEU A 56 -0.40 13.32 -16.81
CA LEU A 56 0.65 13.45 -15.79
C LEU A 56 1.23 14.87 -15.69
N LEU A 57 1.36 15.59 -16.82
CA LEU A 57 1.83 16.98 -16.82
C LEU A 57 0.88 17.95 -16.09
N THR A 58 -0.38 17.58 -15.92
CA THR A 58 -1.37 18.41 -15.19
C THR A 58 -1.44 18.13 -13.70
N LEU A 59 -0.72 17.11 -13.21
CA LEU A 59 -0.71 16.72 -11.80
C LEU A 59 0.41 17.46 -11.04
N ASP A 60 0.14 17.82 -9.79
CA ASP A 60 1.15 18.34 -8.86
C ASP A 60 1.75 17.17 -8.05
N ASP A 61 3.08 17.07 -8.00
CA ASP A 61 3.78 15.98 -7.31
C ASP A 61 3.60 15.97 -5.78
N TYR A 62 3.09 17.05 -5.18
CA TYR A 62 3.04 17.23 -3.72
C TYR A 62 1.64 17.32 -3.15
N LYS A 63 0.63 17.63 -3.96
CA LYS A 63 -0.78 17.66 -3.54
C LYS A 63 -1.68 16.93 -4.53
N PRO A 64 -2.54 16.01 -4.06
CA PRO A 64 -3.52 15.38 -4.93
C PRO A 64 -4.59 16.40 -5.36
N THR A 65 -5.06 16.30 -6.60
CA THR A 65 -6.07 17.21 -7.17
C THR A 65 -7.42 17.10 -6.46
N TRP A 66 -7.81 15.91 -6.02
CA TRP A 66 -9.11 15.64 -5.38
C TRP A 66 -8.92 14.81 -4.11
N GLN A 67 -9.55 15.22 -3.01
CA GLN A 67 -9.42 14.58 -1.68
C GLN A 67 -10.77 14.21 -1.04
N ASP A 68 -11.87 14.25 -1.81
CA ASP A 68 -13.23 14.07 -1.26
C ASP A 68 -13.46 12.69 -0.60
N ARG A 69 -12.65 11.69 -0.98
CA ARG A 69 -12.70 10.33 -0.41
C ARG A 69 -11.87 10.19 0.88
N LEU A 70 -11.15 11.21 1.31
CA LEU A 70 -10.25 11.21 2.47
C LEU A 70 -10.71 12.17 3.59
N ALA A 71 -11.95 12.64 3.55
CA ALA A 71 -12.48 13.61 4.52
C ALA A 71 -12.39 13.12 5.98
N THR A 72 -12.52 11.81 6.22
CA THR A 72 -12.33 11.20 7.54
C THR A 72 -11.06 10.35 7.54
N PRO A 73 -10.05 10.68 8.37
CA PRO A 73 -8.83 9.89 8.42
C PRO A 73 -9.13 8.51 9.01
N GLY A 74 -8.59 7.47 8.39
CA GLY A 74 -8.61 6.13 8.96
C GLY A 74 -7.71 6.02 10.19
N MET A 75 -7.99 5.03 11.03
CA MET A 75 -7.11 4.63 12.14
C MET A 75 -6.55 3.23 11.88
N MET A 76 -5.29 3.03 12.27
CA MET A 76 -4.61 1.74 12.19
C MET A 76 -4.06 1.37 13.56
N ILE A 77 -4.17 0.10 13.91
CA ILE A 77 -3.55 -0.46 15.12
C ILE A 77 -2.23 -1.16 14.77
N ARG A 78 -1.29 -1.15 15.71
CA ARG A 78 -0.04 -1.91 15.67
C ARG A 78 0.13 -2.65 16.99
N PRO A 79 0.56 -3.94 16.96
CA PRO A 79 0.97 -4.71 15.79
C PRO A 79 -0.21 -5.20 14.92
N LYS A 80 0.07 -5.64 13.69
CA LYS A 80 -0.97 -6.14 12.77
C LYS A 80 -1.25 -7.61 13.09
N GLY A 81 -2.45 -7.89 13.60
CA GLY A 81 -2.98 -9.24 13.75
C GLY A 81 -3.69 -9.75 12.49
N ASN A 82 -3.99 -11.05 12.44
CA ASN A 82 -4.82 -11.63 11.39
C ASN A 82 -6.25 -11.14 11.58
N GLN A 83 -6.84 -10.52 10.56
CA GLN A 83 -8.20 -9.95 10.64
C GLN A 83 -8.42 -9.01 11.84
N LEU A 84 -7.38 -8.29 12.28
CA LEU A 84 -7.38 -7.42 13.47
C LEU A 84 -7.52 -8.16 14.82
N GLU A 85 -7.37 -9.47 14.83
CA GLU A 85 -7.34 -10.30 16.02
C GLU A 85 -5.90 -10.60 16.44
N ILE A 86 -5.60 -10.42 17.73
CA ILE A 86 -4.29 -10.69 18.32
C ILE A 86 -4.47 -11.80 19.34
N THR A 87 -4.14 -13.02 18.93
CA THR A 87 -4.25 -14.22 19.75
C THR A 87 -2.86 -14.78 19.98
N TYR A 88 -2.46 -14.88 21.25
CA TYR A 88 -1.15 -15.37 21.65
C TYR A 88 -1.23 -16.03 23.02
N THR A 89 -0.21 -16.80 23.37
CA THR A 89 -0.12 -17.47 24.66
C THR A 89 1.01 -16.85 25.46
N VAL A 90 0.74 -16.38 26.67
CA VAL A 90 1.73 -15.68 27.52
C VAL A 90 2.96 -16.56 27.80
N SER A 91 2.74 -17.86 28.02
CA SER A 91 3.81 -18.83 28.30
C SER A 91 4.67 -19.17 27.08
N ASP A 92 4.17 -18.97 25.87
CA ASP A 92 4.86 -19.32 24.63
C ASP A 92 5.44 -18.07 23.98
N THR A 93 6.75 -17.90 24.13
CA THR A 93 7.47 -16.73 23.61
C THR A 93 7.41 -16.62 22.10
N GLU A 94 7.41 -17.75 21.38
CA GLU A 94 7.40 -17.74 19.91
C GLU A 94 6.08 -17.19 19.37
N SER A 95 4.97 -17.37 20.10
CA SER A 95 3.65 -16.90 19.70
C SER A 95 3.54 -15.37 19.61
N TRP A 96 4.33 -14.63 20.40
CA TRP A 96 4.27 -13.17 20.44
C TRP A 96 5.56 -12.45 20.05
N ASP A 97 6.68 -13.16 19.90
CA ASP A 97 7.96 -12.57 19.48
C ASP A 97 7.84 -11.81 18.15
N GLY A 98 7.08 -12.35 17.20
CA GLY A 98 6.78 -11.66 15.94
C GLY A 98 6.05 -10.32 16.13
N PHE A 99 5.19 -10.18 17.13
CA PHE A 99 4.53 -8.92 17.45
C PHE A 99 5.49 -7.89 18.03
N VAL A 100 6.38 -8.33 18.93
CA VAL A 100 7.40 -7.50 19.56
C VAL A 100 8.40 -6.98 18.52
N GLN A 101 8.89 -7.84 17.63
CA GLN A 101 9.79 -7.43 16.55
C GLN A 101 9.13 -6.40 15.62
N ASN A 102 7.86 -6.61 15.27
CA ASN A 102 7.11 -5.65 14.45
C ASN A 102 6.95 -4.28 15.13
N LEU A 103 6.77 -4.26 16.45
CA LEU A 103 6.70 -3.01 17.23
C LEU A 103 8.06 -2.31 17.27
N ASP A 104 9.15 -3.03 17.49
CA ASP A 104 10.48 -2.43 17.52
C ASP A 104 10.91 -1.87 16.16
N LEU A 105 10.66 -2.62 15.08
CA LEU A 105 10.88 -2.13 13.71
C LEU A 105 10.02 -0.90 13.40
N PHE A 106 8.78 -0.85 13.89
CA PHE A 106 7.91 0.30 13.73
C PHE A 106 8.38 1.53 14.52
N LEU A 107 8.96 1.33 15.71
CA LEU A 107 9.43 2.39 16.60
C LEU A 107 10.87 2.85 16.31
N SER A 108 11.66 2.08 15.57
CA SER A 108 13.03 2.42 15.15
C SER A 108 13.21 3.87 14.64
N PRO A 109 12.38 4.40 13.71
CA PRO A 109 12.50 5.78 13.24
C PRO A 109 12.10 6.85 14.29
N TYR A 110 11.47 6.46 15.40
CA TYR A 110 11.07 7.37 16.49
C TYR A 110 12.11 7.45 17.62
N ASN A 111 13.26 6.80 17.46
CA ASN A 111 14.38 6.97 18.37
C ASN A 111 14.85 8.44 18.39
N ASP A 112 15.12 8.95 19.59
CA ASP A 112 15.44 10.37 19.82
C ASP A 112 16.59 10.87 18.94
N SER A 113 17.61 10.05 18.68
CA SER A 113 18.74 10.40 17.82
C SER A 113 18.34 10.66 16.36
N PHE A 114 17.38 9.90 15.82
CA PHE A 114 16.87 10.09 14.47
C PHE A 114 15.86 11.25 14.40
N GLN A 115 15.05 11.41 15.44
CA GLN A 115 14.08 12.49 15.55
C GLN A 115 14.77 13.86 15.56
N VAL A 116 15.83 14.04 16.34
CA VAL A 116 16.58 15.32 16.41
C VAL A 116 17.24 15.69 15.07
N GLN A 117 17.66 14.71 14.27
CA GLN A 117 18.31 14.96 12.98
C GLN A 117 17.31 15.30 11.86
N THR A 118 16.09 14.76 11.92
CA THR A 118 15.13 14.78 10.80
C THR A 118 13.94 15.72 11.04
N ASN A 119 13.60 15.96 12.30
CA ASN A 119 12.37 16.63 12.71
C ASN A 119 12.67 17.81 13.63
N ASP A 120 11.76 18.79 13.67
CA ASP A 120 11.90 19.99 14.49
C ASP A 120 11.13 19.87 15.81
N ASN A 121 11.59 20.58 16.84
CA ASN A 121 10.90 20.66 18.11
C ASN A 121 9.74 21.67 18.00
N CYS A 122 8.52 21.18 17.97
CA CYS A 122 7.31 21.99 17.83
C CYS A 122 6.70 22.33 19.19
N PRO A 123 6.12 23.54 19.36
CA PRO A 123 5.31 23.83 20.52
C PRO A 123 4.04 22.94 20.53
N PRO A 124 3.60 22.46 21.71
CA PRO A 124 2.38 21.68 21.82
C PRO A 124 1.14 22.53 21.50
N ASP A 125 0.05 21.86 21.10
CA ASP A 125 -1.28 22.44 20.86
C ASP A 125 -1.33 23.59 19.83
N GLN A 126 -0.38 23.60 18.88
CA GLN A 126 -0.34 24.56 17.78
C GLN A 126 -0.18 23.84 16.44
N TYR A 127 -0.81 24.38 15.40
CA TYR A 127 -0.64 23.85 14.05
C TYR A 127 0.73 24.21 13.50
N PHE A 128 1.47 23.19 13.07
CA PHE A 128 2.77 23.36 12.43
C PHE A 128 2.61 23.49 10.91
N ILE A 129 2.28 24.70 10.47
CA ILE A 129 2.07 25.02 9.05
C ILE A 129 3.37 25.52 8.45
N GLN A 130 3.91 24.79 7.48
CA GLN A 130 5.07 25.19 6.68
C GLN A 130 4.58 25.70 5.33
N GLU A 131 4.41 27.02 5.27
CA GLU A 131 4.07 27.74 4.03
C GLU A 131 5.20 27.61 3.02
N ASP A 132 4.84 27.37 1.76
CA ASP A 132 5.79 27.41 0.67
C ASP A 132 5.98 28.87 0.26
N SER A 133 7.21 29.38 0.35
CA SER A 133 7.52 30.78 0.10
C SER A 133 7.62 31.03 -1.41
N GLY A 134 6.48 31.30 -2.06
CA GLY A 134 6.44 31.70 -3.47
C GLY A 134 7.05 30.64 -4.42
N GLU A 135 8.15 30.98 -5.10
CA GLU A 135 8.85 30.09 -6.05
C GLU A 135 9.73 29.03 -5.39
N VAL A 136 10.06 29.18 -4.08
CA VAL A 136 10.90 28.23 -3.34
C VAL A 136 10.01 27.39 -2.43
N ARG A 137 9.79 26.13 -2.83
CA ARG A 137 9.11 25.13 -2.00
C ARG A 137 10.06 24.70 -0.88
N ASN A 138 9.56 24.67 0.35
CA ASN A 138 10.36 24.27 1.52
C ASN A 138 10.49 22.74 1.55
N ASN A 139 11.40 22.20 0.75
CA ASN A 139 11.53 20.76 0.53
C ASN A 139 12.92 20.26 0.98
N PRO A 140 13.00 19.28 1.89
CA PRO A 140 11.89 18.54 2.51
C PRO A 140 11.23 19.30 3.68
N LYS A 141 9.90 19.25 3.77
CA LYS A 141 9.17 19.73 4.96
C LYS A 141 9.53 18.85 6.16
N ARG A 142 9.93 19.47 7.27
CA ARG A 142 10.26 18.75 8.51
C ARG A 142 8.99 18.43 9.28
N SER A 143 8.95 17.32 10.01
CA SER A 143 7.81 17.01 10.89
C SER A 143 8.11 17.46 12.32
N CYS A 144 7.09 17.52 13.17
CA CYS A 144 7.28 17.67 14.60
C CYS A 144 7.86 16.39 15.21
N GLN A 145 8.78 16.56 16.15
CA GLN A 145 9.39 15.44 16.88
C GLN A 145 8.34 14.67 17.68
N PHE A 146 8.41 13.33 17.60
CA PHE A 146 7.69 12.42 18.48
C PHE A 146 8.70 11.44 19.09
N ASN A 147 8.98 11.63 20.37
CA ASN A 147 9.97 10.82 21.09
C ASN A 147 9.30 9.55 21.61
N ARG A 148 10.02 8.41 21.53
CA ARG A 148 9.52 7.13 22.06
C ARG A 148 9.15 7.19 23.53
N THR A 149 9.82 8.04 24.30
CA THR A 149 9.57 8.25 25.73
C THR A 149 8.14 8.73 26.02
N MET A 150 7.48 9.39 25.06
CA MET A 150 6.08 9.82 25.19
C MET A 150 5.09 8.64 25.28
N LEU A 151 5.49 7.44 24.83
CA LEU A 151 4.67 6.22 24.94
C LEU A 151 4.73 5.56 26.33
N GLY A 152 5.52 6.11 27.26
CA GLY A 152 5.67 5.57 28.61
C GLY A 152 6.16 4.12 28.61
N ASP A 153 5.45 3.24 29.33
CA ASP A 153 5.79 1.82 29.47
C ASP A 153 5.74 1.05 28.13
N CYS A 154 5.02 1.57 27.14
CA CYS A 154 4.91 0.97 25.81
C CYS A 154 6.00 1.44 24.83
N SER A 155 7.01 2.18 25.30
CA SER A 155 8.10 2.71 24.49
C SER A 155 9.11 1.64 24.01
N GLY A 156 9.15 0.48 24.67
CA GLY A 156 10.17 -0.55 24.45
C GLY A 156 11.49 -0.29 25.19
N MET A 157 11.60 0.81 25.94
CA MET A 157 12.81 1.19 26.68
C MET A 157 12.90 0.54 28.06
N SER A 158 11.80 0.59 28.82
CA SER A 158 11.68 -0.07 30.14
C SER A 158 11.33 -1.55 29.98
N ASP A 159 10.38 -1.86 29.10
CA ASP A 159 9.92 -3.21 28.81
C ASP A 159 10.11 -3.54 27.32
N ARG A 160 11.09 -4.40 27.02
CA ARG A 160 11.37 -4.84 25.65
C ARG A 160 10.28 -5.72 25.06
N PHE A 161 9.42 -6.29 25.91
CA PHE A 161 8.35 -7.19 25.49
C PHE A 161 7.00 -6.49 25.41
N TYR A 162 6.94 -5.15 25.57
CA TYR A 162 5.71 -4.38 25.42
C TYR A 162 4.50 -4.97 26.20
N GLY A 163 4.76 -5.55 27.38
CA GLY A 163 3.75 -6.18 28.24
C GLY A 163 3.19 -7.55 27.78
N TYR A 164 3.67 -8.11 26.67
CA TYR A 164 3.22 -9.43 26.18
C TYR A 164 3.50 -10.56 27.19
N ASN A 165 4.64 -10.49 27.88
CA ASN A 165 5.03 -11.47 28.91
C ASN A 165 4.16 -11.43 30.18
N ARG A 166 3.42 -10.35 30.43
CA ARG A 166 2.53 -10.20 31.60
C ARG A 166 1.05 -10.39 31.24
N GLY A 167 0.73 -10.68 29.98
CA GLY A 167 -0.66 -10.72 29.50
C GLY A 167 -1.32 -9.35 29.40
N GLN A 168 -0.54 -8.26 29.39
CA GLN A 168 -1.01 -6.88 29.26
C GLN A 168 -0.31 -6.22 28.05
N PRO A 169 -0.69 -6.59 26.81
CA PRO A 169 0.04 -6.17 25.62
C PRO A 169 -0.24 -4.69 25.29
N CYS A 170 0.79 -3.97 24.86
CA CYS A 170 0.65 -2.62 24.35
C CYS A 170 0.19 -2.60 22.89
N ILE A 171 -0.92 -1.90 22.62
CA ILE A 171 -1.43 -1.67 21.26
C ILE A 171 -1.26 -0.20 20.92
N LEU A 172 -0.49 0.08 19.87
CA LEU A 172 -0.25 1.43 19.40
C LEU A 172 -1.29 1.81 18.35
N ILE A 173 -1.89 2.99 18.52
CA ILE A 173 -2.87 3.53 17.59
C ILE A 173 -2.20 4.60 16.73
N LYS A 174 -2.38 4.50 15.41
CA LYS A 174 -1.82 5.43 14.43
C LYS A 174 -2.94 5.99 13.55
N LEU A 175 -3.00 7.31 13.44
CA LEU A 175 -3.86 8.01 12.49
C LEU A 175 -3.25 8.02 11.09
N ASN A 176 -4.10 7.88 10.06
CA ASN A 176 -3.69 8.03 8.68
C ASN A 176 -3.43 9.51 8.37
N ARG A 177 -2.25 9.79 7.78
CA ARG A 177 -1.87 11.15 7.37
C ARG A 177 -2.71 11.58 6.16
N VAL A 178 -3.29 12.77 6.22
CA VAL A 178 -4.01 13.41 5.11
C VAL A 178 -3.43 14.82 4.90
N ILE A 179 -3.12 15.17 3.65
CA ILE A 179 -2.49 16.45 3.30
C ILE A 179 -3.50 17.58 3.51
N GLY A 180 -3.10 18.65 4.23
CA GLY A 180 -3.94 19.83 4.47
C GLY A 180 -5.04 19.63 5.53
N MET A 181 -5.09 18.47 6.19
CA MET A 181 -6.06 18.20 7.25
C MET A 181 -5.59 18.83 8.57
N LEU A 182 -6.45 19.65 9.17
CA LEU A 182 -6.29 20.14 10.52
C LEU A 182 -7.14 19.29 11.46
N PRO A 183 -6.54 18.44 12.31
CA PRO A 183 -7.30 17.66 13.27
C PRO A 183 -7.87 18.58 14.36
N GLY A 184 -9.08 18.27 14.82
CA GLY A 184 -9.73 18.99 15.92
C GLY A 184 -10.82 19.97 15.46
N LYS A 185 -11.69 20.32 16.41
CA LYS A 185 -12.66 21.41 16.28
C LYS A 185 -12.18 22.53 17.21
N ASP A 186 -12.09 23.75 16.70
CA ASP A 186 -11.67 24.93 17.47
C ASP A 186 -10.27 24.86 18.12
N GLY A 187 -9.36 24.07 17.54
CA GLY A 187 -7.96 23.94 18.00
C GLY A 187 -7.74 22.89 19.10
N GLU A 188 -8.76 22.11 19.46
CA GLU A 188 -8.62 21.04 20.45
C GLU A 188 -8.06 19.74 19.85
N SER A 189 -7.05 19.17 20.49
CA SER A 189 -6.41 17.92 20.08
C SER A 189 -7.39 16.74 20.17
N PRO A 190 -7.53 15.91 19.11
CA PRO A 190 -8.44 14.76 19.15
C PRO A 190 -7.94 13.71 20.15
N TYR A 191 -8.85 13.16 20.94
CA TYR A 191 -8.57 12.07 21.87
C TYR A 191 -9.14 10.74 21.37
N VAL A 192 -8.52 9.64 21.80
CA VAL A 192 -8.95 8.28 21.44
C VAL A 192 -9.37 7.55 22.71
N THR A 193 -10.56 6.95 22.70
CA THR A 193 -11.06 6.11 23.79
C THR A 193 -11.19 4.67 23.32
N CYS A 194 -10.50 3.76 24.00
CA CYS A 194 -10.63 2.33 23.79
C CYS A 194 -11.72 1.78 24.71
N GLY A 195 -12.65 1.00 24.17
CA GLY A 195 -13.71 0.35 24.92
C GLY A 195 -14.06 -1.01 24.34
N ALA A 196 -14.60 -1.90 25.17
CA ALA A 196 -15.10 -3.18 24.71
C ALA A 196 -16.28 -2.97 23.75
N LYS A 197 -16.38 -3.83 22.73
CA LYS A 197 -17.53 -3.83 21.83
C LYS A 197 -18.79 -4.17 22.63
N VAL A 198 -19.76 -3.27 22.60
CA VAL A 198 -21.08 -3.55 23.18
C VAL A 198 -21.82 -4.49 22.24
N CYS A 199 -21.98 -5.76 22.64
CA CYS A 199 -22.90 -6.65 21.95
C CYS A 199 -24.33 -6.24 22.29
N ARG A 200 -25.06 -5.74 21.29
CA ARG A 200 -26.52 -5.63 21.37
C ARG A 200 -27.07 -7.04 21.17
N ILE A 201 -27.53 -7.67 22.25
CA ILE A 201 -28.31 -8.91 22.14
C ILE A 201 -29.61 -8.52 21.46
N VAL A 202 -29.71 -8.78 20.16
CA VAL A 202 -31.01 -8.83 19.49
C VAL A 202 -31.64 -10.13 19.99
N VAL A 203 -32.55 -10.02 20.96
CA VAL A 203 -33.41 -11.15 21.34
C VAL A 203 -34.40 -11.32 20.19
N ASP A 204 -33.95 -11.96 19.11
CA ASP A 204 -34.88 -12.54 18.16
C ASP A 204 -35.61 -13.64 18.91
N SER A 205 -36.91 -13.41 19.09
CA SER A 205 -37.83 -14.36 19.70
C SER A 205 -37.93 -15.58 18.79
N GLY A 206 -36.99 -16.51 18.95
CA GLY A 206 -36.96 -17.81 18.28
C GLY A 206 -35.75 -18.06 17.39
N ALA A 207 -34.62 -18.46 17.98
CA ALA A 207 -33.87 -19.65 17.57
C ALA A 207 -32.60 -19.82 18.43
N SER A 208 -32.36 -21.06 18.83
CA SER A 208 -31.27 -21.63 19.63
C SER A 208 -29.95 -20.86 19.68
N ALA A 209 -29.50 -20.61 20.91
CA ALA A 209 -28.10 -20.45 21.25
C ALA A 209 -27.31 -21.67 20.76
N VAL A 210 -26.26 -21.43 19.97
CA VAL A 210 -25.16 -22.36 19.81
C VAL A 210 -23.96 -21.71 20.50
N LEU A 211 -23.42 -22.43 21.48
CA LEU A 211 -22.26 -22.10 22.30
C LEU A 211 -21.02 -21.74 21.47
#